data_AF-A0A2T6B9F2-F1
#
_entry.id   AF-A0A2T6B9F2-F1
#
_cell.length_a   1.000
_cell.length_b   1.000
_cell.length_c   1.000
_cell.angle_alpha   90.00
_cell.angle_beta   90.00
_cell.angle_gamma   90.00
#
_symmetry.space_group_name_H-M   'P 1'
#
loop_
_entity.id
_entity.type
_entity.pdbx_description
1 polymer ?
#
loop_
_entity_poly.entity_id
_entity_poly.type
_entity_poly.pdbx_seq_one_letter_code
_entity_poly.pdbx_strand_id
1 'polypeptide(L)'
;MAKDPQLARTIRRMRRARRFAQNTCPASRHAQLIAETLAEGRDYPMLREEPEHVAGSIASVVADLFAARTVLDQLGYTWTVRPDGAVIWKRKTNQSGEET
;
A
#
# COMPACT_ATOMS: atom_id res chain seq x y z
N MET A 1 10.25 -17.77 -3.35
CA MET A 1 10.22 -16.46 -4.04
C MET A 1 9.00 -16.43 -4.94
N ALA A 2 8.24 -15.32 -4.97
CA ALA A 2 7.01 -15.23 -5.77
C ALA A 2 7.26 -15.56 -7.25
N LYS A 3 6.44 -16.45 -7.79
CA LYS A 3 6.51 -16.87 -9.20
C LYS A 3 6.10 -15.74 -10.15
N ASP A 4 5.22 -14.86 -9.70
CA ASP A 4 4.82 -13.66 -10.43
C ASP A 4 5.87 -12.53 -10.25
N PRO A 5 6.55 -12.10 -11.33
CA PRO A 5 7.52 -11.00 -11.28
C PRO A 5 6.94 -9.67 -10.76
N GLN A 6 5.65 -9.42 -11.02
CA GLN A 6 4.96 -8.20 -10.62
C GLN A 6 4.68 -8.19 -9.12
N LEU A 7 4.17 -9.29 -8.56
CA LEU A 7 4.08 -9.50 -7.11
C LEU A 7 5.44 -9.38 -6.44
N ALA A 8 6.49 -10.00 -7.00
CA ALA A 8 7.84 -9.93 -6.44
C ALA A 8 8.36 -8.48 -6.36
N ARG A 9 8.08 -7.65 -7.37
CA ARG A 9 8.42 -6.22 -7.38
C ARG A 9 7.65 -5.44 -6.31
N THR A 10 6.35 -5.72 -6.17
CA THR A 10 5.49 -5.09 -5.16
C THR A 10 5.94 -5.41 -3.74
N ILE A 11 6.23 -6.68 -3.44
CA ILE A 11 6.77 -7.10 -2.13
C ILE A 11 8.11 -6.42 -1.83
N ARG A 12 9.03 -6.35 -2.80
CA ARG A 12 10.30 -5.62 -2.62
C ARG A 12 10.08 -4.13 -2.34
N ARG A 13 9.13 -3.49 -3.04
CA ARG A 13 8.79 -2.07 -2.81
C ARG A 13 8.23 -1.85 -1.40
N MET A 14 7.29 -2.69 -0.97
CA MET A 14 6.73 -2.67 0.39
C MET A 14 7.84 -2.80 1.45
N ARG A 15 8.71 -3.82 1.32
CA ARG A 15 9.84 -4.03 2.24
C ARG A 15 10.79 -2.83 2.30
N ARG A 16 11.11 -2.21 1.16
CA ARG A 16 11.96 -1.00 1.10
C ARG A 16 11.31 0.24 1.70
N ALA A 17 9.99 0.36 1.58
CA ALA A 17 9.24 1.49 2.12
C ALA A 17 9.03 1.39 3.64
N ARG A 18 9.06 0.17 4.20
CA ARG A 18 8.93 -0.05 5.65
C ARG A 18 10.06 0.65 6.42
N ARG A 19 9.65 1.45 7.40
CA ARG A 19 10.48 2.11 8.39
C ARG A 19 9.84 1.84 9.75
N PHE A 20 10.25 0.74 10.38
CA PHE A 20 9.72 0.37 11.69
C PHE A 20 10.46 1.16 12.80
N ALA A 21 9.76 1.76 13.76
CA ALA A 21 8.31 1.77 13.97
C ALA A 21 7.60 3.01 13.38
N GLN A 22 8.27 3.80 12.55
CA GLN A 22 7.82 5.14 12.15
C GLN A 22 6.62 5.17 11.20
N ASN A 23 6.50 4.23 10.25
CA ASN A 23 5.42 4.23 9.25
C ASN A 23 4.64 2.93 9.18
N THR A 24 4.57 2.22 10.32
CA THR A 24 3.84 0.95 10.45
C THR A 24 2.94 0.96 11.67
N CYS A 25 1.92 0.12 11.65
CA CYS A 25 1.00 -0.15 12.76
C CYS A 25 0.80 -1.67 12.89
N PRO A 26 0.11 -2.19 13.93
CA PRO A 26 -0.22 -3.61 14.03
C PRO A 26 -0.91 -4.16 12.76
N ALA A 27 -1.93 -3.47 12.24
CA ALA A 27 -2.67 -3.90 11.06
C ALA A 27 -1.79 -3.99 9.79
N SER A 28 -0.98 -2.96 9.51
CA SER A 28 -0.08 -2.97 8.34
C SER A 28 1.04 -4.00 8.44
N ARG A 29 1.52 -4.31 9.66
CA ARG A 29 2.47 -5.42 9.87
C ARG A 29 1.81 -6.77 9.64
N HIS A 30 0.57 -6.95 10.09
CA HIS A 30 -0.19 -8.18 9.84
C HIS A 30 -0.47 -8.35 8.35
N ALA A 31 -0.97 -7.31 7.67
CA ALA A 31 -1.19 -7.33 6.22
C ALA A 31 0.10 -7.61 5.42
N GLN A 32 1.24 -7.06 5.87
CA GLN A 32 2.55 -7.38 5.29
C GLN A 32 2.89 -8.88 5.45
N LEU A 33 2.70 -9.46 6.64
CA LEU A 33 2.98 -10.87 6.89
C LEU A 33 2.10 -11.80 6.04
N ILE A 34 0.81 -11.48 5.92
CA ILE A 34 -0.13 -12.20 5.03
C ILE A 34 0.41 -12.17 3.59
N ALA A 35 0.70 -10.98 3.07
CA ALA A 35 1.16 -10.81 1.68
C ALA A 35 2.48 -11.54 1.39
N GLU A 36 3.45 -11.47 2.31
CA GLU A 36 4.74 -12.14 2.15
C GLU A 36 4.61 -13.67 2.20
N THR A 37 3.80 -14.19 3.12
CA THR A 37 3.59 -15.64 3.28
C THR A 37 2.94 -16.23 2.02
N LEU A 38 1.87 -15.60 1.54
CA LEU A 38 1.18 -16.02 0.31
C LEU A 38 2.07 -15.89 -0.93
N ALA A 39 2.86 -14.82 -1.02
CA ALA A 39 3.82 -14.62 -2.11
C ALA A 39 4.92 -15.68 -2.15
N GLU A 40 5.23 -16.30 -1.01
CA GLU A 40 6.18 -17.42 -0.92
C GLU A 40 5.53 -18.77 -1.26
N GLY A 41 4.22 -18.80 -1.52
CA GLY A 41 3.46 -20.03 -1.76
C GLY A 41 3.22 -20.84 -0.49
N ARG A 42 3.36 -20.21 0.68
CA ARG A 42 3.10 -20.83 1.98
C ARG A 42 1.66 -20.60 2.39
N ASP A 43 1.11 -21.56 3.11
CA ASP A 43 -0.22 -21.42 3.70
C ASP A 43 -0.23 -20.37 4.81
N TYR A 44 -1.36 -19.71 4.99
CA TYR A 44 -1.62 -18.76 6.08
C TYR A 44 -2.89 -19.21 6.81
N PRO A 45 -2.79 -20.11 7.81
CA PRO A 45 -3.94 -20.80 8.41
C PRO A 45 -5.06 -19.86 8.90
N MET A 46 -4.71 -18.68 9.39
CA MET A 46 -5.68 -17.67 9.84
C MET A 46 -6.64 -17.20 8.73
N LEU A 47 -6.31 -17.37 7.45
CA LEU A 47 -7.28 -17.14 6.36
C LEU A 47 -8.50 -18.06 6.45
N ARG A 48 -8.32 -19.28 6.98
CA ARG A 48 -9.39 -20.26 7.21
C ARG A 48 -9.93 -20.21 8.63
N GLU A 49 -9.04 -20.06 9.61
CA GLU A 49 -9.40 -20.16 11.04
C GLU A 49 -9.99 -18.86 11.59
N GLU A 50 -9.48 -17.71 11.14
CA GLU A 50 -9.87 -16.38 11.63
C GLU A 50 -10.04 -15.37 10.47
N PRO A 51 -10.92 -15.65 9.49
CA PRO A 51 -11.04 -14.83 8.28
C PRO A 51 -11.44 -13.38 8.58
N GLU A 52 -12.25 -13.15 9.62
CA GLU A 52 -12.66 -11.81 10.04
C GLU A 52 -11.48 -10.98 10.58
N HIS A 53 -10.57 -11.60 11.34
CA HIS A 53 -9.39 -10.92 11.86
C HIS A 53 -8.41 -10.51 10.74
N VAL A 54 -8.23 -11.42 9.77
CA VAL A 54 -7.43 -11.13 8.57
C VAL A 54 -8.08 -10.03 7.74
N ALA A 55 -9.39 -10.13 7.48
CA ALA A 55 -10.15 -9.12 6.74
C ALA A 55 -10.08 -7.75 7.44
N GLY A 56 -10.21 -7.71 8.77
CA GLY A 56 -10.12 -6.48 9.56
C GLY A 56 -8.76 -5.81 9.43
N SER A 57 -7.68 -6.58 9.42
CA SER A 57 -6.32 -6.06 9.24
C SER A 57 -6.11 -5.48 7.84
N ILE A 58 -6.60 -6.16 6.79
CA ILE A 58 -6.54 -5.66 5.41
C ILE A 58 -7.40 -4.40 5.25
N ALA A 59 -8.63 -4.42 5.77
CA ALA A 59 -9.57 -3.31 5.70
C ALA A 59 -9.01 -2.05 6.39
N SER A 60 -8.41 -2.20 7.58
CA SER A 60 -7.76 -1.10 8.29
C SER A 60 -6.64 -0.46 7.47
N VAL A 61 -5.80 -1.26 6.81
CA VAL A 61 -4.71 -0.73 5.95
C VAL A 61 -5.25 0.02 4.73
N VAL A 62 -6.32 -0.50 4.11
CA VAL A 62 -6.95 0.16 2.96
C VAL A 62 -7.63 1.46 3.38
N ALA A 63 -8.30 1.48 4.53
CA ALA A 63 -8.90 2.69 5.10
C ALA A 63 -7.85 3.76 5.37
N ASP A 64 -6.74 3.41 6.02
CA ASP A 64 -5.63 4.33 6.29
C ASP A 64 -5.01 4.88 5.00
N LEU A 65 -4.84 4.02 3.98
CA LEU A 65 -4.37 4.44 2.66
C LEU A 65 -5.32 5.47 2.03
N PHE A 66 -6.64 5.25 2.10
CA PHE A 66 -7.62 6.17 1.55
C PHE A 66 -7.63 7.50 2.29
N ALA A 67 -7.58 7.47 3.63
CA ALA A 67 -7.46 8.67 4.45
C ALA A 67 -6.20 9.47 4.10
N ALA A 68 -5.04 8.80 3.98
CA ALA A 68 -3.79 9.44 3.58
C ALA A 68 -3.88 10.06 2.17
N ARG A 69 -4.56 9.40 1.23
CA ARG A 69 -4.79 9.94 -0.12
C ARG A 69 -5.65 11.19 -0.10
N THR A 70 -6.68 11.23 0.73
CA THR A 70 -7.52 12.42 0.94
C THR A 70 -6.71 13.59 1.48
N VAL A 71 -5.85 13.35 2.48
CA VAL A 71 -4.95 14.39 3.02
C VAL A 71 -4.00 14.92 1.94
N LEU A 72 -3.39 14.03 1.15
CA LEU A 72 -2.51 14.45 0.06
C LEU A 72 -3.25 15.24 -1.03
N ASP A 73 -4.50 14.88 -1.34
CA ASP A 73 -5.33 15.61 -2.29
C ASP A 73 -5.62 17.04 -1.82
N GLN A 74 -5.93 17.22 -0.53
CA GLN A 74 -6.13 18.51 0.12
C GLN A 74 -4.85 19.36 0.13
N LEU A 75 -3.67 18.72 0.22
CA LEU A 75 -2.36 19.37 0.09
C LEU A 75 -2.00 19.71 -1.37
N GLY A 76 -2.90 19.47 -2.31
CA GLY A 76 -2.71 19.79 -3.73
C GLY A 76 -1.87 18.75 -4.46
N TYR A 77 -1.87 17.48 -4.03
CA TYR A 77 -1.25 16.39 -4.77
C TYR A 77 -2.30 15.57 -5.54
N THR A 78 -1.89 14.93 -6.62
CA THR A 78 -2.66 13.92 -7.34
C THR A 78 -1.73 12.74 -7.64
N TRP A 79 -2.28 11.61 -8.08
CA TRP A 79 -1.49 10.41 -8.33
C TRP A 79 -1.91 9.69 -9.62
N THR A 80 -0.98 8.92 -10.17
CA THR A 80 -1.20 8.05 -11.33
C THR A 80 -0.56 6.69 -11.08
N VAL A 81 -1.06 5.66 -11.75
CA VAL A 81 -0.49 4.30 -11.69
C VAL A 81 0.34 4.07 -12.96
N ARG A 82 1.61 3.72 -12.78
CA ARG A 82 2.50 3.31 -13.87
C ARG A 82 2.12 1.91 -14.38
N PRO A 83 2.55 1.53 -15.59
CA PRO A 83 2.40 0.17 -16.10
C PRO A 83 3.01 -0.92 -15.19
N ASP A 84 4.03 -0.57 -14.41
CA ASP A 84 4.66 -1.46 -13.43
C ASP A 84 3.92 -1.53 -12.06
N GLY A 85 2.72 -0.95 -11.97
CA GLY A 85 1.91 -0.90 -10.74
C GLY A 85 2.45 0.06 -9.67
N ALA A 86 3.44 0.89 -9.96
CA ALA A 86 3.88 1.95 -9.07
C ALA A 86 2.95 3.15 -9.08
N VAL A 87 2.64 3.67 -7.89
CA VAL A 87 1.93 4.92 -7.72
C VAL A 87 2.94 6.06 -7.74
N ILE A 88 2.76 7.02 -8.64
CA ILE A 88 3.52 8.28 -8.67
C ILE A 88 2.60 9.39 -8.20
N TRP A 89 3.07 10.15 -7.21
CA TRP A 89 2.44 11.38 -6.75
C TRP A 89 3.04 12.59 -7.46
N LYS A 90 2.20 13.55 -7.84
CA LYS A 90 2.60 14.81 -8.45
C LYS A 90 1.79 15.96 -7.83
N ARG A 91 2.39 17.14 -7.72
CA ARG A 91 1.65 18.34 -7.32
C ARG A 91 0.69 18.71 -8.45
N LYS A 92 -0.54 19.11 -8.11
CA LYS A 92 -1.49 19.72 -9.04
C LYS A 92 -0.85 21.04 -9.50
N THR A 93 -0.60 21.19 -10.79
CA THR A 93 -0.18 22.47 -11.36
C THR A 93 -1.39 23.40 -11.36
N ASN A 94 -1.24 24.59 -10.78
CA ASN A 94 -2.25 25.63 -10.96
C ASN A 94 -2.35 25.94 -12.45
N GLN A 95 -3.55 25.82 -13.02
CA GLN A 95 -3.89 26.52 -14.26
C GLN A 95 -4.05 28.01 -13.92
N SER A 96 -2.95 28.69 -13.64
CA SER A 96 -2.90 30.14 -13.62
C SER A 96 -1.68 30.56 -14.40
N GLY A 97 -1.81 30.48 -15.73
CA GLY A 97 -1.02 31.26 -16.67
C GLY A 97 -1.57 32.68 -16.75
N GLU A 98 -1.66 33.35 -15.60
CA GLU A 98 -1.85 34.80 -15.54
C GLU A 98 -0.70 35.36 -14.72
N GLU A 99 0.24 35.96 -15.43
CA GLU A 99 0.99 37.11 -14.92
C GLU A 99 -0.04 38.20 -14.57
N THR A 100 -0.04 38.65 -13.33
CA THR A 100 -0.47 40.00 -12.97
C THR A 100 0.42 40.53 -11.86
#